data_AF-A0A7S8E986-F1
#
_entry.id   AF-A0A7S8E986-F1
#
_cell.length_a   1.000
_cell.length_b   1.000
_cell.length_c   1.000
_cell.angle_alpha   90.00
_cell.angle_beta   90.00
_cell.angle_gamma   90.00
#
_symmetry.space_group_name_H-M   'P 1'
#
loop_
_entity.id
_entity.type
_entity.pdbx_description
1 polymer ?
#
loop_
_entity_poly.entity_id
_entity_poly.type
_entity_poly.pdbx_seq_one_letter_code
_entity_poly.pdbx_strand_id
1 'polypeptide(L)'
;MGKLTHHNPPNLFQYRAQQALGLVGAVLLIVAMPLLVFIAVALEGPLLFLGVPLLGLLLLPLLHMLNASPPVSADDAGLTVRPFLLRERFIPWESVAEVRDYPLLPTENHETLRKFVVDGRKKYQAPRGQMLIIPALPWPYRLTGLFAGAGGRPVIALTSRTHTDYDTLMARVSRSLRRAQHIS
;
A
#
# COMPACT_ATOMS: atom_id res chain seq x y z
N MET A 1 19.24 -2.17 -22.10
CA MET A 1 18.68 -1.84 -20.77
C MET A 1 17.81 -0.61 -20.92
N GLY A 2 16.49 -0.74 -20.77
CA GLY A 2 15.60 0.42 -20.82
C GLY A 2 15.85 1.38 -19.66
N LYS A 3 15.49 2.65 -19.88
CA LYS A 3 15.66 3.73 -18.91
C LYS A 3 14.86 3.42 -17.64
N LEU A 4 15.50 3.44 -16.47
CA LEU A 4 14.82 3.31 -15.18
C LEU A 4 13.91 4.52 -14.95
N THR A 5 12.62 4.30 -14.66
CA THR A 5 11.68 5.38 -14.30
C THR A 5 11.28 5.28 -12.85
N HIS A 6 11.49 6.37 -12.09
CA HIS A 6 11.12 6.46 -10.69
C HIS A 6 9.74 7.07 -10.54
N HIS A 7 8.86 6.37 -9.85
CA HIS A 7 7.50 6.85 -9.59
C HIS A 7 7.35 7.04 -8.08
N ASN A 8 7.57 8.28 -7.66
CA ASN A 8 7.49 8.71 -6.28
C ASN A 8 6.11 9.31 -5.97
N PRO A 9 5.74 9.42 -4.69
CA PRO A 9 4.53 10.13 -4.30
C PRO A 9 4.61 11.62 -4.66
N PRO A 10 3.47 12.25 -5.03
CA PRO A 10 3.44 13.65 -5.49
C PRO A 10 4.03 14.63 -4.48
N ASN A 11 3.79 14.37 -3.19
CA ASN A 11 4.37 15.13 -2.09
C ASN A 11 5.16 14.21 -1.16
N LEU A 12 6.48 14.17 -1.37
CA LEU A 12 7.41 13.34 -0.58
C LEU A 12 7.36 13.67 0.92
N PHE A 13 7.16 14.94 1.28
CA PHE A 13 7.10 15.36 2.67
C PHE A 13 5.84 14.83 3.36
N GLN A 14 4.67 15.02 2.74
CA GLN A 14 3.41 14.48 3.26
C GLN A 14 3.45 12.95 3.37
N TYR A 15 3.98 12.27 2.35
CA TYR A 15 4.16 10.82 2.39
C TYR A 15 5.05 10.38 3.55
N ARG A 16 6.23 11.00 3.73
CA ARG A 16 7.13 10.67 4.84
C ARG A 16 6.50 10.96 6.20
N ALA A 17 5.78 12.07 6.33
CA ALA A 17 5.08 12.41 7.57
C ALA A 17 3.98 11.39 7.90
N GLN A 18 3.17 10.98 6.91
CA GLN A 18 2.14 9.96 7.08
C GLN A 18 2.74 8.59 7.44
N GLN A 19 3.83 8.20 6.77
CA GLN A 19 4.55 6.95 7.08
C GLN A 19 5.15 6.98 8.50
N ALA A 20 5.77 8.10 8.90
CA ALA A 20 6.33 8.27 10.22
C ALA A 20 5.23 8.22 11.31
N LEU A 21 4.12 8.92 11.12
CA LEU A 21 2.98 8.86 12.04
C LEU A 21 2.38 7.46 12.14
N GLY A 22 2.20 6.78 10.99
CA GLY A 22 1.73 5.40 10.95
C GLY A 22 2.66 4.45 11.68
N LEU A 23 3.98 4.63 11.52
CA LEU A 23 4.99 3.83 12.19
C LEU A 23 4.98 4.06 13.70
N VAL A 24 4.94 5.32 14.15
CA VAL A 24 4.84 5.65 15.58
C VAL A 24 3.58 5.03 16.17
N GLY A 25 2.43 5.16 15.49
CA GLY A 25 1.19 4.54 15.91
C GLY A 25 1.30 3.01 16.02
N ALA A 26 1.89 2.35 15.02
CA ALA A 26 2.08 0.91 15.03
C ALA A 26 3.00 0.45 16.18
N VAL A 27 4.10 1.17 16.42
CA VAL A 27 5.03 0.88 17.54
C VAL A 27 4.32 1.06 18.88
N LEU A 28 3.57 2.15 19.06
CA LEU A 28 2.81 2.40 20.28
C LEU A 28 1.79 1.28 20.56
N LEU A 29 1.07 0.81 19.54
CA LEU A 29 0.15 -0.32 19.69
C LEU A 29 0.88 -1.61 20.06
N ILE A 30 2.00 -1.90 19.40
CA ILE A 30 2.82 -3.10 19.66
C ILE A 30 3.34 -3.11 21.10
N VAL A 31 3.76 -1.96 21.63
CA VAL A 31 4.22 -1.81 23.01
C VAL A 31 3.06 -1.78 24.01
N ALA A 32 1.92 -1.20 23.65
CA ALA A 32 0.76 -1.11 24.52
C ALA A 32 0.13 -2.49 24.79
N MET A 33 0.14 -3.41 23.83
CA MET A 33 -0.41 -4.76 24.02
C MET A 33 0.22 -5.55 25.19
N PRO A 34 1.55 -5.76 25.25
CA PRO A 34 2.17 -6.46 26.39
C PRO A 34 2.08 -5.65 27.69
N LEU A 35 2.11 -4.31 27.62
CA LEU A 35 1.92 -3.48 28.80
C LEU A 35 0.50 -3.65 29.38
N LEU A 36 -0.51 -3.72 28.52
CA LEU A 36 -1.89 -3.95 28.93
C LEU A 36 -2.07 -5.33 29.57
N VAL A 37 -1.42 -6.37 29.01
CA VAL A 37 -1.36 -7.71 29.63
C VAL A 37 -0.73 -7.64 31.01
N PHE A 38 0.41 -6.96 31.15
CA PHE A 38 1.08 -6.80 32.44
C PHE A 38 0.19 -6.13 33.48
N ILE A 39 -0.49 -5.03 33.11
CA ILE A 39 -1.42 -4.32 34.00
C ILE A 39 -2.62 -5.22 34.35
N ALA A 40 -3.15 -5.98 33.39
CA ALA A 40 -4.26 -6.91 33.61
C ALA A 40 -3.92 -7.95 34.68
N VAL A 41 -2.70 -8.50 34.65
CA VAL A 41 -2.22 -9.45 35.66
C VAL A 41 -1.99 -8.74 37.00
N ALA A 42 -1.30 -7.60 37.01
CA ALA A 42 -0.92 -6.90 38.23
C ALA A 42 -2.10 -6.37 39.04
N LEU A 43 -3.20 -6.02 38.37
CA LEU A 43 -4.41 -5.45 39.00
C LEU A 43 -5.58 -6.44 39.06
N GLU A 44 -5.35 -7.72 38.75
CA GLU A 44 -6.40 -8.75 38.68
C GLU A 44 -7.61 -8.31 37.85
N GLY A 45 -7.35 -7.62 36.74
CA GLY A 45 -8.36 -6.97 35.91
C GLY A 45 -8.66 -7.77 34.64
N PRO A 46 -9.52 -8.81 34.68
CA PRO A 46 -9.74 -9.70 33.54
C PRO A 46 -10.32 -8.99 32.31
N LEU A 47 -11.05 -7.89 32.51
CA LEU A 47 -11.60 -7.07 31.43
C LEU A 47 -10.50 -6.43 30.56
N LEU A 48 -9.31 -6.18 31.10
CA LEU A 48 -8.20 -5.58 30.34
C LEU A 48 -7.64 -6.53 29.28
N PHE A 49 -7.80 -7.86 29.44
CA PHE A 49 -7.43 -8.82 28.39
C PHE A 49 -8.25 -8.65 27.12
N LEU A 50 -9.50 -8.16 27.21
CA LEU A 50 -10.33 -7.87 26.03
C LEU A 50 -9.78 -6.71 25.20
N GLY A 51 -9.00 -5.80 25.81
CA GLY A 51 -8.38 -4.70 25.09
C GLY A 51 -7.25 -5.15 24.15
N VAL A 52 -6.57 -6.25 24.45
CA VAL A 52 -5.45 -6.76 23.63
C VAL A 52 -5.89 -7.11 22.19
N PRO A 53 -6.91 -7.97 21.95
CA PRO A 53 -7.35 -8.26 20.59
C PRO A 53 -7.92 -7.02 19.89
N LEU A 54 -8.50 -6.06 20.63
CA LEU A 54 -8.98 -4.81 20.06
C LEU A 54 -7.83 -3.93 19.55
N LEU A 55 -6.75 -3.78 20.32
CA LEU A 55 -5.53 -3.10 19.87
C LEU A 55 -4.88 -3.84 18.70
N GLY A 56 -4.88 -5.18 18.72
CA GLY A 56 -4.41 -6.00 17.61
C GLY A 56 -5.22 -5.78 16.33
N LEU A 57 -6.53 -5.65 16.43
CA LEU A 57 -7.40 -5.33 15.30
C LEU A 57 -7.08 -3.95 14.71
N LEU A 58 -6.80 -2.96 15.57
CA LEU A 58 -6.41 -1.61 15.15
C LEU A 58 -5.03 -1.56 14.47
N LEU A 59 -4.16 -2.53 14.75
CA LEU A 59 -2.86 -2.64 14.08
C LEU A 59 -3.01 -2.99 12.58
N LEU A 60 -4.05 -3.75 12.19
CA LEU A 60 -4.28 -4.18 10.81
C LEU A 60 -4.39 -3.00 9.80
N PRO A 61 -5.26 -2.00 9.99
CA PRO A 61 -5.35 -0.87 9.07
C PRO A 61 -4.07 -0.02 9.04
N LEU A 62 -3.31 0.07 10.14
CA LEU A 62 -2.00 0.74 10.13
C LEU A 62 -0.99 -0.01 9.27
N LEU A 63 -0.88 -1.33 9.45
CA LEU A 63 -0.01 -2.16 8.61
C LEU A 63 -0.41 -2.12 7.14
N HIS A 64 -1.71 -2.11 6.85
CA HIS A 64 -2.21 -1.88 5.50
C HIS A 64 -1.74 -0.54 4.94
N MET A 65 -1.96 0.56 5.66
CA MET A 65 -1.56 1.90 5.23
C MET A 65 -0.06 2.01 4.92
N LEU A 66 0.78 1.40 5.77
CA LEU A 66 2.24 1.42 5.60
C LEU A 66 2.72 0.64 4.36
N ASN A 67 1.99 -0.40 3.95
CA ASN A 67 2.43 -1.33 2.89
C ASN A 67 1.61 -1.25 1.59
N ALA A 68 0.46 -0.57 1.57
CA ALA A 68 -0.49 -0.63 0.46
C ALA A 68 0.08 -0.10 -0.85
N SER A 69 0.76 1.04 -0.81
CA SER A 69 1.23 1.73 -2.01
C SER A 69 2.66 2.25 -1.83
N PRO A 70 3.65 1.35 -1.87
CA PRO A 70 5.05 1.73 -1.78
C PRO A 70 5.49 2.47 -3.05
N PRO A 71 6.47 3.39 -2.95
CA PRO A 71 7.16 3.93 -4.11
C PRO A 71 7.76 2.82 -4.96
N VAL A 72 7.69 2.98 -6.28
CA VAL A 72 8.23 1.98 -7.20
C VAL A 72 9.14 2.62 -8.25
N SER A 73 10.01 1.80 -8.81
CA SER A 73 10.77 2.11 -10.01
C SER A 73 10.58 0.97 -11.00
N ALA A 74 10.24 1.31 -12.24
CA ALA A 74 10.00 0.32 -13.28
C ALA A 74 11.13 0.37 -14.31
N ASP A 75 11.62 -0.80 -14.69
CA ASP A 75 12.52 -1.00 -15.83
C ASP A 75 11.97 -2.08 -16.78
N ASP A 76 12.77 -2.52 -17.75
CA ASP A 76 12.35 -3.52 -18.72
C ASP A 76 12.38 -4.95 -18.18
N ALA A 77 13.13 -5.20 -17.11
CA ALA A 77 13.29 -6.52 -16.49
C ALA A 77 12.29 -6.74 -15.35
N GLY A 78 11.89 -5.67 -14.65
CA GLY A 78 10.97 -5.77 -13.52
C GLY A 78 10.60 -4.45 -12.86
N LEU A 79 10.09 -4.61 -11.65
CA LEU A 79 9.66 -3.55 -10.76
C LEU A 79 10.50 -3.58 -9.49
N THR A 80 11.20 -2.49 -9.20
CA THR A 80 11.86 -2.28 -7.91
C THR A 80 10.88 -1.60 -6.96
N VAL A 81 10.47 -2.30 -5.92
CA VAL A 81 9.61 -1.78 -4.85
C VAL A 81 10.50 -1.23 -3.75
N ARG A 82 10.21 0.01 -3.33
CA ARG A 82 11.00 0.77 -2.34
C ARG A 82 10.12 1.11 -1.14
N PRO A 83 9.76 0.11 -0.31
CA PRO A 83 8.93 0.33 0.86
C PRO A 83 9.70 1.14 1.91
N PHE A 84 8.97 1.83 2.79
CA PHE A 84 9.59 2.66 3.82
C PHE A 84 10.29 1.84 4.91
N LEU A 85 9.70 0.71 5.31
CA LEU A 85 10.16 -0.14 6.42
C LEU A 85 10.99 -1.35 5.98
N LEU A 86 10.65 -1.93 4.84
CA LEU A 86 11.27 -3.16 4.34
C LEU A 86 12.45 -2.82 3.43
N ARG A 87 13.31 -3.81 3.18
CA ARG A 87 14.38 -3.66 2.19
C ARG A 87 13.79 -3.47 0.80
N GLU A 88 14.45 -2.64 -0.01
CA GLU A 88 14.15 -2.54 -1.43
C GLU A 88 14.23 -3.93 -2.07
N ARG A 89 13.28 -4.23 -2.95
CA ARG A 89 13.19 -5.53 -3.59
C ARG A 89 12.87 -5.36 -5.06
N PHE A 90 13.71 -5.97 -5.89
CA PHE A 90 13.43 -6.16 -7.30
C PHE A 90 12.46 -7.33 -7.49
N ILE A 91 11.45 -7.13 -8.32
CA ILE A 91 10.42 -8.10 -8.66
C ILE A 91 10.43 -8.21 -10.18
N PRO A 92 10.87 -9.34 -10.75
CA PRO A 92 10.88 -9.47 -12.19
C PRO A 92 9.43 -9.63 -12.71
N TRP A 93 9.18 -9.24 -13.96
CA TRP A 93 7.81 -9.17 -14.49
C TRP A 93 7.09 -10.53 -14.49
N GLU A 94 7.82 -11.63 -14.67
CA GLU A 94 7.29 -13.00 -14.58
C GLU A 94 6.80 -13.38 -13.18
N SER A 95 7.21 -12.67 -12.13
CA SER A 95 6.71 -12.90 -10.77
C SER A 95 5.37 -12.23 -10.49
N VAL A 96 4.87 -11.39 -11.40
CA VAL A 96 3.56 -10.76 -11.30
C VAL A 96 2.52 -11.75 -11.81
N ALA A 97 1.75 -12.33 -10.87
CA ALA A 97 0.75 -13.33 -11.22
C ALA A 97 -0.47 -12.72 -11.90
N GLU A 98 -0.86 -11.50 -11.50
CA GLU A 98 -2.11 -10.89 -11.95
C GLU A 98 -2.12 -9.38 -11.72
N VAL A 99 -2.91 -8.68 -12.54
CA VAL A 99 -3.24 -7.26 -12.38
C VAL A 99 -4.74 -7.12 -12.26
N ARG A 100 -5.20 -6.39 -11.24
CA ARG A 100 -6.62 -6.10 -11.00
C ARG A 100 -6.82 -4.63 -10.68
N ASP A 101 -8.05 -4.15 -10.81
CA ASP A 101 -8.41 -2.83 -10.30
C ASP A 101 -8.31 -2.80 -8.77
N TYR A 102 -7.86 -1.66 -8.22
CA TYR A 102 -7.71 -1.49 -6.78
C TYR A 102 -8.99 -0.88 -6.18
N PRO A 103 -9.81 -1.66 -5.44
CA PRO A 103 -11.17 -1.24 -5.08
C PRO A 103 -11.23 -0.24 -3.92
N LEU A 104 -10.11 0.01 -3.24
CA LEU A 104 -10.06 0.90 -2.07
C LEU A 104 -9.89 2.38 -2.43
N LEU A 105 -9.96 2.72 -3.72
CA LEU A 105 -10.02 4.12 -4.14
C LEU A 105 -11.47 4.63 -4.05
N PRO A 106 -11.66 5.86 -3.54
CA PRO A 106 -12.98 6.48 -3.53
C PRO A 106 -13.51 6.63 -4.95
N THR A 107 -14.78 6.29 -5.14
CA THR A 107 -15.48 6.46 -6.41
C THR A 107 -15.84 7.93 -6.64
N GLU A 108 -16.00 8.33 -7.91
CA GLU A 108 -16.22 9.73 -8.34
C GLU A 108 -17.33 10.46 -7.57
N ASN A 109 -18.35 9.73 -7.11
CA ASN A 109 -19.49 10.30 -6.40
C ASN A 109 -19.22 10.70 -4.94
N HIS A 110 -18.14 10.21 -4.32
CA HIS A 110 -17.83 10.45 -2.90
C HIS A 110 -16.90 11.65 -2.66
N GLU A 111 -16.43 12.30 -3.73
CA GLU A 111 -15.46 13.41 -3.67
C GLU A 111 -16.05 14.78 -4.03
N THR A 112 -17.35 15.00 -3.82
CA THR A 112 -17.98 16.31 -4.02
C THR A 112 -17.24 17.40 -3.25
N LEU A 113 -16.88 17.19 -1.98
CA LEU A 113 -16.14 18.16 -1.16
C LEU A 113 -14.76 18.54 -1.73
N ARG A 114 -13.98 17.57 -2.21
CA ARG A 114 -12.62 17.85 -2.73
C ARG A 114 -12.65 18.54 -4.09
N LYS A 115 -13.64 18.19 -4.93
CA LYS A 115 -13.93 18.84 -6.22
C LYS A 115 -14.23 20.34 -6.05
N PHE A 116 -14.76 20.76 -4.90
CA PHE A 116 -15.02 22.16 -4.57
C PHE A 116 -13.85 22.86 -3.88
N VAL A 117 -13.11 22.18 -3.00
CA VAL A 117 -12.15 22.82 -2.09
C VAL A 117 -10.72 22.89 -2.63
N VAL A 118 -10.24 21.91 -3.41
CA VAL A 118 -8.78 21.77 -3.65
C VAL A 118 -8.33 22.18 -5.05
N ASP A 119 -9.03 21.75 -6.11
CA ASP A 119 -8.46 21.83 -7.47
C ASP A 119 -9.23 22.72 -8.46
N GLY A 120 -10.42 23.20 -8.06
CA GLY A 120 -11.37 23.78 -8.99
C GLY A 120 -11.87 22.74 -10.01
N ARG A 121 -13.09 22.92 -10.53
CA ARG A 121 -13.76 21.93 -11.40
C ARG A 121 -12.97 21.51 -12.65
N LYS A 122 -11.93 22.24 -13.06
CA LYS A 122 -11.24 22.06 -14.35
C LYS A 122 -10.00 21.13 -14.32
N LYS A 123 -9.43 20.80 -13.15
CA LYS A 123 -8.23 19.94 -13.05
C LYS A 123 -8.47 18.61 -12.32
N TYR A 124 -9.68 18.38 -11.84
CA TYR A 124 -10.01 17.15 -11.13
C TYR A 124 -10.00 15.94 -12.07
N GLN A 125 -9.12 14.97 -11.79
CA GLN A 125 -9.17 13.64 -12.39
C GLN A 125 -9.57 12.62 -11.34
N ALA A 126 -10.50 11.73 -11.69
CA ALA A 126 -10.91 10.65 -10.82
C ALA A 126 -9.70 9.79 -10.42
N PRO A 127 -9.56 9.43 -9.13
CA PRO A 127 -8.46 8.58 -8.70
C PRO A 127 -8.57 7.22 -9.38
N ARG A 128 -7.49 6.81 -10.05
CA ARG A 128 -7.36 5.52 -10.72
C ARG A 128 -6.26 4.71 -10.04
N GLY A 129 -6.42 3.40 -9.98
CA GLY A 129 -5.43 2.53 -9.39
C GLY A 129 -5.62 1.08 -9.75
N GLN A 130 -4.50 0.39 -9.93
CA GLN A 130 -4.43 -1.04 -10.14
C GLN A 130 -3.58 -1.66 -9.06
N MET A 131 -3.95 -2.87 -8.64
CA MET A 131 -3.13 -3.70 -7.77
C MET A 131 -2.44 -4.80 -8.56
N LEU A 132 -1.18 -5.03 -8.21
CA LEU A 132 -0.38 -6.12 -8.72
C LEU A 132 -0.35 -7.23 -7.67
N ILE A 133 -0.75 -8.43 -8.06
CA ILE A 133 -0.71 -9.60 -7.19
C ILE A 133 0.60 -10.34 -7.43
N ILE A 134 1.45 -10.39 -6.40
CA ILE A 134 2.84 -10.84 -6.54
C ILE A 134 3.13 -11.85 -5.41
N PRO A 135 3.06 -13.16 -5.67
CA PRO A 135 3.20 -14.19 -4.64
C PRO A 135 4.52 -14.14 -3.86
N ALA A 136 5.59 -13.64 -4.48
CA ALA A 136 6.92 -13.53 -3.89
C ALA A 136 7.06 -12.39 -2.85
N LEU A 137 6.04 -11.54 -2.67
CA LEU A 137 6.10 -10.45 -1.70
C LEU A 137 6.03 -10.97 -0.25
N PRO A 138 6.70 -10.29 0.69
CA PRO A 138 6.63 -10.62 2.13
C PRO A 138 5.21 -10.60 2.70
N TRP A 139 5.05 -11.25 3.86
CA TRP A 139 3.74 -11.41 4.51
C TRP A 139 2.97 -10.09 4.78
N PRO A 140 3.58 -8.92 5.07
CA PRO A 140 2.80 -7.71 5.35
C PRO A 140 1.93 -7.27 4.17
N TYR A 141 2.34 -7.59 2.93
CA TYR A 141 1.58 -7.29 1.72
C TYR A 141 0.32 -8.14 1.56
N ARG A 142 0.21 -9.25 2.32
CA ARG A 142 -1.02 -10.05 2.37
C ARG A 142 -2.16 -9.30 3.05
N LEU A 143 -1.84 -8.43 4.02
CA LEU A 143 -2.85 -7.59 4.66
C LEU A 143 -3.49 -6.66 3.63
N THR A 144 -2.69 -6.05 2.76
CA THR A 144 -3.20 -5.26 1.63
C THR A 144 -4.12 -6.10 0.74
N GLY A 145 -3.76 -7.35 0.46
CA GLY A 145 -4.62 -8.24 -0.31
C GLY A 145 -5.92 -8.62 0.41
N LEU A 146 -5.93 -8.71 1.74
CA LEU A 146 -7.14 -8.95 2.51
C LEU A 146 -8.09 -7.74 2.40
N PHE A 147 -7.58 -6.53 2.63
CA PHE A 147 -8.38 -5.30 2.53
C PHE A 147 -8.84 -5.01 1.09
N ALA A 148 -8.03 -5.35 0.09
CA ALA A 148 -8.33 -5.10 -1.31
C ALA A 148 -9.15 -6.21 -2.00
N GLY A 149 -9.65 -7.21 -1.27
CA GLY A 149 -10.47 -8.28 -1.84
C GLY A 149 -9.71 -9.30 -2.68
N ALA A 150 -8.38 -9.39 -2.54
CA ALA A 150 -7.52 -10.37 -3.20
C ALA A 150 -7.34 -11.67 -2.38
N GLY A 151 -8.20 -11.93 -1.39
CA GLY A 151 -8.19 -13.15 -0.58
C GLY A 151 -6.91 -13.35 0.24
N GLY A 152 -6.26 -12.26 0.65
CA GLY A 152 -4.99 -12.32 1.39
C GLY A 152 -3.76 -12.70 0.54
N ARG A 153 -3.89 -12.75 -0.79
CA ARG A 153 -2.71 -12.85 -1.68
C ARG A 153 -1.86 -11.58 -1.50
N PRO A 154 -0.52 -11.67 -1.54
CA PRO A 154 0.32 -10.47 -1.40
C PRO A 154 0.10 -9.50 -2.57
N VAL A 155 -0.23 -8.23 -2.28
CA VAL A 155 -0.45 -7.22 -3.31
C VAL A 155 0.25 -5.90 -3.00
N ILE A 156 0.55 -5.16 -4.07
CA ILE A 156 0.87 -3.73 -4.00
C ILE A 156 -0.10 -2.96 -4.88
N ALA A 157 -0.49 -1.77 -4.46
CA ALA A 157 -1.33 -0.86 -5.22
C ALA A 157 -0.49 0.22 -5.88
N LEU A 158 -0.66 0.39 -7.19
CA LEU A 158 -0.20 1.54 -7.95
C LEU A 158 -1.40 2.45 -8.15
N THR A 159 -1.33 3.70 -7.70
CA THR A 159 -2.46 4.64 -7.79
C THR A 159 -2.02 6.02 -8.22
N SER A 160 -2.91 6.76 -8.88
CA SER A 160 -2.66 8.15 -9.30
C SER A 160 -2.48 9.11 -8.13
N ARG A 161 -2.86 8.71 -6.91
CA ARG A 161 -2.66 9.50 -5.69
C ARG A 161 -1.27 9.36 -5.09
N THR A 162 -0.59 8.27 -5.41
CA THR A 162 0.67 7.87 -4.77
C THR A 162 1.84 7.82 -5.75
N HIS A 163 1.56 8.03 -7.05
CA HIS A 163 2.55 8.00 -8.13
C HIS A 163 2.31 9.19 -9.08
N THR A 164 3.28 10.09 -9.19
CA THR A 164 3.18 11.34 -9.99
C THR A 164 2.92 11.10 -11.49
N ASP A 165 3.47 10.03 -12.06
CA ASP A 165 3.34 9.68 -13.49
C ASP A 165 2.60 8.35 -13.68
N TYR A 166 1.43 8.22 -13.05
CA TYR A 166 0.66 6.98 -13.02
C TYR A 166 0.36 6.42 -14.42
N ASP A 167 -0.11 7.24 -15.36
CA ASP A 167 -0.45 6.75 -16.71
C ASP A 167 0.80 6.20 -17.44
N THR A 168 1.96 6.86 -17.29
CA THR A 168 3.24 6.40 -17.85
C THR A 168 3.69 5.08 -17.21
N LEU A 169 3.58 4.98 -15.88
CA LEU A 169 3.89 3.76 -15.13
C LEU A 169 3.01 2.60 -15.61
N MET A 170 1.70 2.82 -15.71
CA MET A 170 0.75 1.77 -16.10
C MET A 170 0.90 1.35 -17.56
N ALA A 171 1.19 2.28 -18.47
CA ALA A 171 1.52 1.95 -19.85
C ALA A 171 2.76 1.06 -19.92
N ARG A 172 3.77 1.32 -19.08
CA ARG A 172 4.98 0.49 -19.00
C ARG A 172 4.72 -0.89 -18.38
N VAL A 173 3.99 -0.96 -17.27
CA VAL A 173 3.58 -2.22 -16.63
C VAL A 173 2.82 -3.09 -17.64
N SER A 174 1.82 -2.52 -18.32
CA SER A 174 1.00 -3.22 -19.30
C SER A 174 1.80 -3.73 -20.52
N ARG A 175 2.81 -2.97 -20.95
CA ARG A 175 3.71 -3.38 -22.04
C ARG A 175 4.64 -4.51 -21.61
N SER A 176 5.21 -4.39 -20.42
CA SER A 176 6.22 -5.33 -19.90
C SER A 176 5.59 -6.68 -19.55
N LEU A 177 4.39 -6.68 -18.95
CA LEU A 177 3.64 -7.91 -18.67
C LEU A 177 3.23 -8.64 -19.96
N ARG A 178 2.75 -7.92 -20.98
CA ARG A 178 2.46 -8.52 -22.29
C ARG A 178 3.70 -9.19 -22.88
N ARG A 179 4.87 -8.55 -22.78
CA ARG A 179 6.13 -9.11 -23.26
C ARG A 179 6.54 -10.36 -22.49
N ALA A 180 6.40 -10.36 -21.16
CA ALA A 180 6.74 -11.52 -20.33
C ALA A 180 5.83 -12.72 -20.62
N GLN A 181 4.53 -12.50 -20.82
CA GLN A 181 3.55 -13.56 -21.13
C GLN A 181 3.70 -14.18 -22.52
N HIS A 182 4.33 -13.48 -23.48
CA HIS A 182 4.62 -14.03 -24.81
C HIS A 182 5.89 -14.89 -24.86
N ILE A 183 6.71 -14.87 -23.79
CA ILE A 183 7.99 -15.58 -23.72
C ILE A 183 7.87 -16.87 -22.87
N SER A 184 6.84 -16.97 -22.04
CA SER A 184 6.49 -18.14 -21.21
C SER A 184 5.61 -19.14 -21.95
#